data_AF-A0A844ACZ2-F1
#
_entry.id   AF-A0A844ACZ2-F1
#
_cell.length_a   1.000
_cell.length_b   1.000
_cell.length_c   1.000
_cell.angle_alpha   90.00
_cell.angle_beta   90.00
_cell.angle_gamma   90.00
#
_symmetry.space_group_name_H-M   'P 1'
#
loop_
_entity.id
_entity.type
_entity.pdbx_description
1 polymer ?
#
loop_
_entity_poly.entity_id
_entity_poly.type
_entity_poly.pdbx_seq_one_letter_code
_entity_poly.pdbx_strand_id
1 'polypeptide(L)'
;MEEGSGKAKPLRTPEDLGNVSAAELQASKLTSIHAAILQAWECAFGEKKIIYLSGPITTGRRMVDNIRIGEVSGDDAIIAENTAYLVGVANRLRNKRGDVVVEPASLKIAGWTQHDYLVLWEALIARHARLVVFVPDWEYSIGCVTEYAMAKARGVPTETYDGIPLHTDDAVKILSIASKNIYPDRHHPRLRRLYEAIESTIETIKAIGTT
;
A
#
# COMPACT_ATOMS: atom_id res chain seq x y z
N MET A 1 40.80 -39.50 33.29
CA MET A 1 41.34 -38.67 32.20
C MET A 1 40.68 -39.14 30.92
N GLU A 2 39.73 -38.37 30.41
CA GLU A 2 39.61 -38.03 28.98
C GLU A 2 38.50 -36.97 28.84
N GLU A 3 38.89 -35.82 28.30
CA GLU A 3 38.08 -34.64 28.06
C GLU A 3 37.28 -34.80 26.76
N GLY A 4 35.96 -34.59 26.81
CA GLY A 4 35.09 -34.50 25.65
C GLY A 4 34.79 -33.04 25.30
N SER A 5 35.69 -32.42 24.53
CA SER A 5 35.63 -31.05 24.00
C SER A 5 34.27 -30.72 23.34
N GLY A 6 33.54 -29.75 23.92
CA GLY A 6 32.43 -29.07 23.28
C GLY A 6 32.92 -28.22 22.11
N LYS A 7 32.69 -28.67 20.87
CA LYS A 7 32.89 -27.83 19.69
C LYS A 7 31.79 -26.78 19.63
N ALA A 8 32.14 -25.55 19.98
CA ALA A 8 31.33 -24.37 19.72
C ALA A 8 31.01 -24.31 18.21
N LYS A 9 29.73 -24.10 17.89
CA LYS A 9 29.29 -23.74 16.53
C LYS A 9 30.07 -22.48 16.10
N PRO A 10 30.67 -22.43 14.91
CA PRO A 10 31.41 -21.26 14.49
C PRO A 10 30.45 -20.06 14.41
N LEU A 11 30.89 -18.92 14.96
CA LEU A 11 30.22 -17.64 14.74
C LEU A 11 30.28 -17.33 13.24
N ARG A 12 29.12 -17.03 12.66
CA ARG A 12 29.00 -16.56 11.26
C ARG A 12 29.84 -15.30 11.08
N THR A 13 30.55 -15.22 9.96
CA THR A 13 31.36 -14.04 9.62
C THR A 13 30.46 -12.92 9.10
N PRO A 14 30.90 -11.64 9.13
CA PRO A 14 30.12 -10.51 8.61
C PRO A 14 29.76 -10.62 7.12
N GLU A 15 30.41 -11.52 6.37
CA GLU A 15 30.16 -11.79 4.96
C GLU A 15 28.92 -12.70 4.74
N ASP A 16 28.49 -13.46 5.76
CA ASP A 16 27.25 -14.26 5.73
C ASP A 16 25.96 -13.42 5.85
N LEU A 17 26.09 -12.09 6.01
CA LEU A 17 24.99 -11.12 6.13
C LEU A 17 24.68 -10.39 4.82
N GLY A 18 25.37 -10.72 3.71
CA GLY A 18 25.25 -10.03 2.43
C GLY A 18 24.21 -10.66 1.51
N ASN A 19 23.21 -9.86 1.11
CA ASN A 19 22.10 -10.16 0.20
C ASN A 19 20.96 -11.02 0.76
N VAL A 20 20.29 -10.48 1.78
CA VAL A 20 18.89 -10.85 2.05
C VAL A 20 18.04 -10.35 0.87
N SER A 21 17.38 -11.26 0.15
CA SER A 21 16.50 -10.90 -0.96
C SER A 21 15.33 -10.03 -0.51
N ALA A 22 14.73 -9.24 -1.41
CA ALA A 22 13.53 -8.45 -1.09
C ALA A 22 12.38 -9.34 -0.55
N ALA A 23 12.33 -10.60 -0.96
CA ALA A 23 11.38 -11.59 -0.44
C ALA A 23 11.67 -11.98 1.02
N GLU A 24 12.94 -12.17 1.39
CA GLU A 24 13.35 -12.51 2.77
C GLU A 24 13.24 -11.30 3.71
N LEU A 25 13.56 -10.09 3.25
CA LEU A 25 13.32 -8.84 3.99
C LEU A 25 11.82 -8.65 4.25
N GLN A 26 10.97 -8.97 3.29
CA GLN A 26 9.52 -8.90 3.44
C GLN A 26 9.00 -9.99 4.38
N ALA A 27 9.55 -11.21 4.32
CA ALA A 27 9.22 -12.30 5.23
C ALA A 27 9.54 -11.97 6.70
N SER A 28 10.62 -11.23 6.96
CA SER A 28 11.03 -10.82 8.32
C SER A 28 10.07 -9.83 8.99
N LYS A 29 9.23 -9.13 8.20
CA LYS A 29 8.25 -8.16 8.70
C LYS A 29 6.87 -8.77 8.98
N LEU A 30 6.61 -9.99 8.51
CA LEU A 30 5.31 -10.63 8.63
C LEU A 30 5.17 -11.30 10.01
N THR A 31 4.14 -10.90 10.75
CA THR A 31 3.69 -11.66 11.93
C THR A 31 3.01 -12.97 11.51
N SER A 32 2.78 -13.88 12.46
CA SER A 32 2.05 -15.13 12.21
C SER A 32 0.64 -14.91 11.65
N ILE A 33 -0.04 -13.84 12.05
CA ILE A 33 -1.37 -13.49 11.54
C ILE A 33 -1.27 -13.07 10.07
N HIS A 34 -0.28 -12.24 9.70
CA HIS A 34 -0.05 -11.88 8.30
C HIS A 34 0.19 -13.11 7.43
N ALA A 35 1.06 -14.02 7.88
CA ALA A 35 1.35 -15.26 7.17
C ALA A 35 0.11 -16.14 7.00
N ALA A 36 -0.73 -16.26 8.02
CA ALA A 36 -1.96 -17.03 7.96
C ALA A 36 -2.97 -16.47 6.94
N ILE A 37 -3.13 -15.14 6.88
CA ILE A 37 -4.02 -14.49 5.90
C ILE A 37 -3.51 -14.70 4.48
N LEU A 38 -2.20 -14.52 4.26
CA LEU A 38 -1.59 -14.75 2.95
C LEU A 38 -1.74 -16.21 2.50
N GLN A 39 -1.53 -17.17 3.40
CA GLN A 39 -1.75 -18.58 3.10
C GLN A 39 -3.22 -18.87 2.76
N ALA A 40 -4.18 -18.28 3.47
CA ALA A 40 -5.59 -18.42 3.15
C ALA A 40 -5.92 -17.88 1.74
N TRP A 41 -5.31 -16.76 1.34
CA TRP A 41 -5.43 -16.23 -0.01
C TRP A 41 -4.74 -17.09 -1.06
N GLU A 42 -3.56 -17.64 -0.79
CA GLU A 42 -2.90 -18.62 -1.67
C GLU A 42 -3.81 -19.81 -1.94
N CYS A 43 -4.46 -20.36 -0.90
CA CYS A 43 -5.44 -21.44 -1.04
C CYS A 43 -6.68 -21.01 -1.85
N ALA A 44 -7.19 -19.79 -1.64
CA ALA A 44 -8.42 -19.32 -2.28
C ALA A 44 -8.21 -18.90 -3.75
N PHE A 45 -7.08 -18.28 -4.07
CA PHE A 45 -6.80 -17.76 -5.40
C PHE A 45 -6.18 -18.84 -6.30
N GLY A 46 -5.40 -19.77 -5.75
CA GLY A 46 -4.60 -20.70 -6.54
C GLY A 46 -3.70 -19.93 -7.52
N GLU A 47 -3.75 -20.30 -8.80
CA GLU A 47 -2.98 -19.62 -9.85
C GLU A 47 -3.62 -18.30 -10.33
N LYS A 48 -4.85 -17.99 -9.91
CA LYS A 48 -5.54 -16.76 -10.35
C LYS A 48 -4.82 -15.54 -9.80
N LYS A 49 -4.42 -14.65 -10.71
CA LYS A 49 -3.95 -13.32 -10.33
C LYS A 49 -5.14 -12.39 -10.08
N ILE A 50 -4.99 -11.51 -9.08
CA ILE A 50 -6.06 -10.64 -8.61
C ILE A 50 -5.87 -9.21 -9.11
N ILE A 51 -6.97 -8.46 -9.13
CA ILE A 51 -6.94 -6.99 -9.16
C ILE A 51 -6.93 -6.50 -7.71
N TYR A 52 -5.93 -5.70 -7.35
CA TYR A 52 -5.93 -4.98 -6.09
C TYR A 52 -6.55 -3.59 -6.31
N LEU A 53 -7.60 -3.25 -5.56
CA LEU A 53 -8.23 -1.93 -5.63
C LEU A 53 -7.64 -1.03 -4.54
N SER A 54 -6.92 0.00 -4.97
CA SER A 54 -6.37 1.04 -4.10
C SER A 54 -7.33 2.22 -4.02
N GLY A 55 -7.68 2.61 -2.79
CA GLY A 55 -8.46 3.82 -2.55
C GLY A 55 -8.37 4.36 -1.12
N PRO A 56 -8.79 5.62 -0.90
CA PRO A 56 -8.79 6.26 0.40
C PRO A 56 -9.55 5.45 1.46
N ILE A 57 -9.01 5.40 2.68
CA ILE A 57 -9.70 4.88 3.88
C ILE A 57 -9.56 5.89 5.01
N THR A 58 -8.35 6.05 5.57
CA THR A 58 -8.09 6.95 6.71
C THR A 58 -7.67 8.37 6.30
N THR A 59 -6.99 8.48 5.16
CA THR A 59 -6.61 9.75 4.51
C THR A 59 -7.21 9.79 3.12
N GLY A 60 -7.60 10.97 2.64
CA GLY A 60 -8.20 11.13 1.32
C GLY A 60 -8.70 12.56 1.09
N ARG A 61 -9.31 12.81 -0.07
CA ARG A 61 -9.95 14.09 -0.42
C ARG A 61 -10.88 14.61 0.68
N ARG A 62 -11.77 13.76 1.20
CA ARG A 62 -12.71 14.12 2.30
C ARG A 62 -11.99 14.67 3.53
N MET A 63 -10.86 14.07 3.92
CA MET A 63 -10.06 14.58 5.03
C MET A 63 -9.51 15.99 4.74
N VAL A 64 -9.01 16.21 3.52
CA VAL A 64 -8.47 17.50 3.11
C VAL A 64 -9.55 18.58 3.13
N ASP A 65 -10.72 18.27 2.56
CA ASP A 65 -11.83 19.21 2.46
C ASP A 65 -12.37 19.55 3.86
N ASN A 66 -12.58 18.55 4.72
CA ASN A 66 -13.05 18.76 6.09
C ASN A 66 -12.09 19.66 6.90
N ILE A 67 -10.78 19.45 6.79
CA ILE A 67 -9.78 20.30 7.47
C ILE A 67 -9.88 21.75 6.98
N ARG A 68 -10.07 21.98 5.68
CA ARG A 68 -10.13 23.32 5.09
C ARG A 68 -11.37 24.11 5.49
N ILE A 69 -12.50 23.44 5.60
CA ILE A 69 -13.76 24.08 6.03
C ILE A 69 -13.90 24.14 7.56
N GLY A 70 -12.92 23.63 8.30
CA GLY A 70 -12.93 23.60 9.77
C GLY A 70 -13.96 22.64 10.35
N GLU A 71 -14.36 21.61 9.60
CA GLU A 71 -15.28 20.58 10.08
C GLU A 71 -14.62 19.69 11.14
N VAL A 72 -15.35 19.45 12.23
CA VAL A 72 -14.93 18.56 13.33
C VAL A 72 -15.47 17.14 13.14
N SER A 73 -15.90 16.80 11.92
CA SER A 73 -16.32 15.46 11.55
C SER A 73 -15.25 14.46 12.02
N GLY A 74 -15.64 13.55 12.92
CA GLY A 74 -14.71 12.59 13.51
C GLY A 74 -14.10 11.68 12.45
N ASP A 75 -12.88 11.20 12.70
CA ASP A 75 -12.18 10.29 11.78
C ASP A 75 -13.02 9.06 11.41
N ASP A 76 -13.85 8.58 12.32
CA ASP A 76 -14.74 7.44 12.10
C ASP A 76 -15.76 7.69 10.99
N ALA A 77 -16.29 8.92 10.86
CA ALA A 77 -17.24 9.27 9.81
C ALA A 77 -16.55 9.26 8.43
N ILE A 78 -15.37 9.89 8.34
CA ILE A 78 -14.57 9.91 7.11
C ILE A 78 -14.17 8.48 6.71
N ILE A 79 -13.73 7.67 7.67
CA ILE A 79 -13.36 6.26 7.45
C ILE A 79 -14.57 5.47 6.97
N ALA A 80 -15.74 5.64 7.59
CA ALA A 80 -16.96 4.93 7.21
C ALA A 80 -17.39 5.29 5.78
N GLU A 81 -17.38 6.57 5.41
CA GLU A 81 -17.73 7.02 4.05
C GLU A 81 -16.73 6.52 3.01
N ASN A 82 -15.45 6.63 3.28
CA ASN A 82 -14.39 6.14 2.41
C ASN A 82 -14.49 4.61 2.22
N THR A 83 -14.73 3.88 3.31
CA THR A 83 -14.95 2.42 3.29
C THR A 83 -16.15 2.06 2.43
N ALA A 84 -17.30 2.69 2.66
CA ALA A 84 -18.52 2.42 1.91
C ALA A 84 -18.34 2.71 0.41
N TYR A 85 -17.66 3.82 0.09
CA TYR A 85 -17.30 4.15 -1.29
C TYR A 85 -16.42 3.07 -1.91
N LEU A 86 -15.33 2.66 -1.25
CA LEU A 86 -14.37 1.70 -1.80
C LEU A 86 -15.00 0.31 -2.00
N VAL A 87 -15.81 -0.15 -1.05
CA VAL A 87 -16.60 -1.39 -1.18
C VAL A 87 -17.55 -1.32 -2.37
N GLY A 88 -18.26 -0.20 -2.53
CA GLY A 88 -19.15 0.02 -3.67
C GLY A 88 -18.41 -0.01 -5.01
N VAL A 89 -17.23 0.62 -5.08
CA VAL A 89 -16.36 0.58 -6.27
C VAL A 89 -15.90 -0.85 -6.55
N ALA A 90 -15.47 -1.59 -5.53
CA ALA A 90 -15.02 -2.97 -5.68
C ALA A 90 -16.11 -3.86 -6.28
N ASN A 91 -17.35 -3.75 -5.79
CA ASN A 91 -18.48 -4.51 -6.33
C ASN A 91 -18.77 -4.17 -7.80
N ARG A 92 -18.73 -2.89 -8.17
CA ARG A 92 -18.88 -2.49 -9.59
C ARG A 92 -17.74 -3.03 -10.45
N LEU A 93 -16.50 -3.02 -9.94
CA LEU A 93 -15.34 -3.50 -10.67
C LEU A 93 -15.39 -5.03 -10.88
N ARG A 94 -15.79 -5.79 -9.85
CA ARG A 94 -16.05 -7.23 -9.93
C ARG A 94 -17.08 -7.53 -11.02
N ASN A 95 -18.21 -6.81 -11.02
CA ASN A 95 -19.27 -6.98 -12.01
C ASN A 95 -18.84 -6.60 -13.44
N LYS A 96 -18.07 -5.51 -13.59
CA LYS A 96 -17.63 -5.01 -14.90
C LYS A 96 -16.62 -5.93 -15.57
N ARG A 97 -15.74 -6.57 -14.80
CA ARG A 97 -14.57 -7.28 -15.35
C ARG A 97 -14.62 -8.80 -15.20
N GLY A 98 -15.43 -9.33 -14.29
CA GLY A 98 -15.44 -10.75 -13.95
C GLY A 98 -14.18 -11.25 -13.22
N ASP A 99 -13.30 -10.33 -12.82
CA ASP A 99 -12.06 -10.62 -12.09
C ASP A 99 -12.29 -10.75 -10.58
N VAL A 100 -11.35 -11.45 -9.92
CA VAL A 100 -11.22 -11.39 -8.46
C VAL A 100 -10.64 -10.03 -8.09
N VAL A 101 -11.43 -9.20 -7.40
CA VAL A 101 -11.00 -7.90 -6.88
C VAL A 101 -10.85 -8.00 -5.37
N VAL A 102 -9.63 -7.74 -4.88
CA VAL A 102 -9.36 -7.52 -3.46
C VAL A 102 -9.45 -6.04 -3.17
N GLU A 103 -10.26 -5.68 -2.17
CA GLU A 103 -10.35 -4.32 -1.66
C GLU A 103 -10.01 -4.33 -0.16
N PRO A 104 -9.15 -3.41 0.30
CA PRO A 104 -8.62 -3.45 1.66
C PRO A 104 -9.60 -2.97 2.74
N ALA A 105 -10.61 -2.17 2.37
CA ALA A 105 -11.51 -1.47 3.30
C ALA A 105 -12.36 -2.39 4.18
N SER A 106 -12.70 -3.59 3.70
CA SER A 106 -13.54 -4.55 4.42
C SER A 106 -12.78 -5.34 5.49
N LEU A 107 -11.45 -5.44 5.40
CA LEU A 107 -10.67 -6.19 6.38
C LEU A 107 -10.47 -5.34 7.63
N LYS A 108 -11.00 -5.81 8.76
CA LYS A 108 -10.84 -5.17 10.07
C LYS A 108 -10.31 -6.19 11.06
N ILE A 109 -9.10 -5.97 11.54
CA ILE A 109 -8.46 -6.81 12.55
C ILE A 109 -8.19 -5.97 13.78
N ALA A 110 -8.69 -6.43 14.92
CA ALA A 110 -8.53 -5.73 16.20
C ALA A 110 -7.05 -5.64 16.58
N GLY A 111 -6.63 -4.46 17.06
CA GLY A 111 -5.26 -4.19 17.48
C GLY A 111 -4.26 -3.93 16.35
N TRP A 112 -4.68 -4.03 15.07
CA TRP A 112 -3.80 -3.70 13.96
C TRP A 112 -3.60 -2.20 13.81
N THR A 113 -2.34 -1.83 13.62
CA THR A 113 -1.92 -0.47 13.26
C THR A 113 -1.99 -0.28 11.75
N GLN A 114 -1.87 0.96 11.28
CA GLN A 114 -1.71 1.25 9.86
C GLN A 114 -0.51 0.51 9.23
N HIS A 115 0.56 0.30 10.02
CA HIS A 115 1.73 -0.42 9.54
C HIS A 115 1.43 -1.89 9.24
N ASP A 116 0.66 -2.57 10.11
CA ASP A 116 0.26 -3.96 9.90
C ASP A 116 -0.53 -4.12 8.59
N TYR A 117 -1.50 -3.23 8.35
CA TYR A 117 -2.24 -3.23 7.08
C TYR A 117 -1.31 -3.02 5.88
N LEU A 118 -0.41 -2.03 5.93
CA LEU A 118 0.52 -1.77 4.82
C LEU A 118 1.43 -2.97 4.54
N VAL A 119 1.94 -3.63 5.58
CA VAL A 119 2.75 -4.85 5.45
C VAL A 119 1.95 -5.97 4.79
N LEU A 120 0.69 -6.18 5.18
CA LEU A 120 -0.19 -7.18 4.55
C LEU A 120 -0.41 -6.87 3.06
N TRP A 121 -0.78 -5.63 2.74
CA TRP A 121 -1.16 -5.24 1.38
C TRP A 121 0.05 -5.24 0.44
N GLU A 122 1.22 -4.79 0.89
CA GLU A 122 2.46 -4.92 0.13
C GLU A 122 2.75 -6.40 -0.20
N ALA A 123 2.58 -7.28 0.79
CA ALA A 123 2.76 -8.71 0.63
C ALA A 123 1.76 -9.34 -0.35
N LEU A 124 0.49 -8.93 -0.31
CA LEU A 124 -0.54 -9.38 -1.25
C LEU A 124 -0.24 -8.90 -2.67
N ILE A 125 0.06 -7.62 -2.84
CA ILE A 125 0.35 -7.02 -4.15
C ILE A 125 1.54 -7.72 -4.79
N ALA A 126 2.64 -7.88 -4.05
CA ALA A 126 3.86 -8.50 -4.56
C ALA A 126 3.65 -9.97 -5.00
N ARG A 127 2.79 -10.72 -4.32
CA ARG A 127 2.58 -12.15 -4.59
C ARG A 127 1.47 -12.42 -5.63
N HIS A 128 0.38 -11.67 -5.56
CA HIS A 128 -0.87 -12.05 -6.22
C HIS A 128 -1.41 -11.03 -7.23
N ALA A 129 -1.07 -9.75 -7.11
CA ALA A 129 -1.66 -8.74 -7.98
C ALA A 129 -1.09 -8.85 -9.40
N ARG A 130 -1.98 -8.97 -10.41
CA ARG A 130 -1.62 -8.69 -11.82
C ARG A 130 -1.76 -7.22 -12.18
N LEU A 131 -2.49 -6.47 -11.36
CA LEU A 131 -2.92 -5.11 -11.64
C LEU A 131 -3.31 -4.42 -10.34
N VAL A 132 -2.91 -3.16 -10.19
CA VAL A 132 -3.44 -2.26 -9.16
C VAL A 132 -4.31 -1.20 -9.82
N VAL A 133 -5.56 -1.10 -9.38
CA VAL A 133 -6.53 -0.10 -9.87
C VAL A 133 -6.67 0.99 -8.83
N PHE A 134 -6.49 2.24 -9.25
CA PHE A 134 -6.62 3.42 -8.40
C PHE A 134 -7.95 4.11 -8.65
N VAL A 135 -8.69 4.39 -7.57
CA VAL A 135 -9.92 5.18 -7.63
C VAL A 135 -9.62 6.68 -7.83
N PRO A 136 -10.59 7.49 -8.28
CA PRO A 136 -10.44 8.95 -8.29
C PRO A 136 -9.97 9.52 -6.94
N ASP A 137 -9.19 10.60 -6.99
CA ASP A 137 -8.57 11.28 -5.84
C ASP A 137 -7.65 10.40 -4.96
N TRP A 138 -7.12 9.30 -5.51
CA TRP A 138 -6.18 8.42 -4.80
C TRP A 138 -4.94 9.17 -4.30
N GLU A 139 -4.50 10.21 -5.00
CA GLU A 139 -3.31 11.00 -4.69
C GLU A 139 -3.42 11.78 -3.38
N TYR A 140 -4.62 11.86 -2.78
CA TYR A 140 -4.85 12.45 -1.46
C TYR A 140 -4.82 11.41 -0.32
N SER A 141 -4.46 10.16 -0.62
CA SER A 141 -4.35 9.09 0.37
C SER A 141 -2.91 8.63 0.52
N ILE A 142 -2.39 8.68 1.76
CA ILE A 142 -1.06 8.17 2.11
C ILE A 142 -0.93 6.69 1.75
N GLY A 143 -1.98 5.90 1.99
CA GLY A 143 -2.00 4.48 1.63
C GLY A 143 -1.86 4.27 0.13
N CYS A 144 -2.64 5.00 -0.65
CA CYS A 144 -2.62 4.87 -2.12
C CYS A 144 -1.29 5.30 -2.73
N VAL A 145 -0.71 6.42 -2.28
CA VAL A 145 0.60 6.87 -2.82
C VAL A 145 1.72 5.88 -2.49
N THR A 146 1.66 5.28 -1.30
CA THR A 146 2.56 4.19 -0.92
C THR A 146 2.36 2.96 -1.80
N GLU A 147 1.12 2.52 -2.00
CA GLU A 147 0.77 1.39 -2.86
C GLU A 147 1.17 1.60 -4.32
N TYR A 148 1.10 2.83 -4.83
CA TYR A 148 1.59 3.16 -6.16
C TYR A 148 3.10 2.98 -6.28
N ALA A 149 3.88 3.55 -5.36
CA ALA A 149 5.34 3.36 -5.34
C ALA A 149 5.73 1.88 -5.26
N MET A 150 5.04 1.11 -4.41
CA MET A 150 5.27 -0.33 -4.26
C MET A 150 4.95 -1.09 -5.56
N ALA A 151 3.82 -0.81 -6.19
CA ALA A 151 3.45 -1.43 -7.46
C ALA A 151 4.51 -1.16 -8.53
N LYS A 152 5.02 0.07 -8.62
CA LYS A 152 6.10 0.43 -9.56
C LYS A 152 7.42 -0.28 -9.25
N ALA A 153 7.84 -0.31 -7.99
CA ALA A 153 9.06 -1.01 -7.58
C ALA A 153 9.02 -2.51 -7.90
N ARG A 154 7.82 -3.09 -7.99
CA ARG A 154 7.61 -4.52 -8.29
C ARG A 154 7.24 -4.80 -9.75
N GLY A 155 7.18 -3.77 -10.60
CA GLY A 155 6.76 -3.92 -12.00
C GLY A 155 5.30 -4.36 -12.17
N VAL A 156 4.45 -4.15 -11.16
CA VAL A 156 3.01 -4.47 -11.25
C VAL A 156 2.32 -3.36 -12.05
N PRO A 157 1.57 -3.69 -13.12
CA PRO A 157 0.78 -2.72 -13.87
C PRO A 157 -0.17 -1.94 -12.97
N THR A 158 -0.37 -0.66 -13.29
CA THR A 158 -1.27 0.24 -12.56
C THR A 158 -2.18 0.97 -13.54
N GLU A 159 -3.41 1.24 -13.14
CA GLU A 159 -4.37 1.97 -13.96
C GLU A 159 -5.38 2.74 -13.12
N THR A 160 -6.09 3.67 -13.76
CA THR A 160 -7.26 4.31 -13.17
C THR A 160 -8.46 3.35 -13.15
N TYR A 161 -9.48 3.65 -12.36
CA TYR A 161 -10.75 2.92 -12.34
C TYR A 161 -11.36 2.70 -13.73
N ASP A 162 -11.17 3.66 -14.65
CA ASP A 162 -11.71 3.60 -16.01
C ASP A 162 -10.88 2.71 -16.96
N GLY A 163 -9.77 2.14 -16.49
CA GLY A 163 -8.89 1.26 -17.26
C GLY A 163 -7.84 2.01 -18.07
N ILE A 164 -7.57 3.27 -17.72
CA ILE A 164 -6.49 4.05 -18.35
C ILE A 164 -5.18 3.68 -17.65
N PRO A 165 -4.15 3.17 -18.37
CA PRO A 165 -2.85 2.90 -17.78
C PRO A 165 -2.30 4.14 -17.05
N LEU A 166 -1.86 3.95 -15.81
CA LEU A 166 -1.29 5.01 -14.99
C LEU A 166 0.24 4.89 -15.07
N HIS A 167 0.84 5.63 -16.00
CA HIS A 167 2.29 5.64 -16.17
C HIS A 167 2.97 6.51 -15.12
N THR A 168 4.28 6.30 -14.93
CA THR A 168 5.08 7.06 -13.96
C THR A 168 4.98 8.57 -14.19
N ASP A 169 5.09 9.02 -15.44
CA ASP A 169 4.99 10.44 -15.78
C ASP A 169 3.62 11.05 -15.45
N ASP A 170 2.55 10.30 -15.65
CA ASP A 170 1.19 10.73 -15.33
C ASP A 170 0.99 10.83 -13.83
N ALA A 171 1.45 9.82 -13.08
CA ALA A 171 1.40 9.86 -11.62
C ALA A 171 2.25 10.98 -11.04
N VAL A 172 3.47 11.23 -11.57
CA VAL A 172 4.30 12.37 -11.14
C VAL A 172 3.55 13.69 -11.35
N LYS A 173 2.86 13.87 -12.48
CA LYS A 173 2.05 15.09 -12.73
C LYS A 173 0.90 15.20 -11.72
N ILE A 174 0.13 14.13 -11.53
CA ILE A 174 -1.02 14.09 -10.61
C ILE A 174 -0.57 14.39 -9.18
N LEU A 175 0.47 13.70 -8.71
CA LEU A 175 1.04 13.88 -7.38
C LEU A 175 1.61 15.30 -7.19
N SER A 176 2.27 15.86 -8.20
CA SER A 176 2.78 17.23 -8.14
C SER A 176 1.66 18.26 -8.03
N ILE A 177 0.52 18.03 -8.69
CA ILE A 177 -0.67 18.88 -8.57
C ILE A 177 -1.26 18.78 -7.16
N ALA A 178 -1.42 17.57 -6.62
CA ALA A 178 -1.92 17.38 -5.26
C ALA A 178 -0.99 17.98 -4.20
N SER A 179 0.33 17.79 -4.35
CA SER A 179 1.35 18.41 -3.51
C SER A 179 1.21 19.93 -3.46
N LYS A 180 1.15 20.58 -4.64
CA LYS A 180 0.92 22.03 -4.74
C LYS A 180 -0.41 22.46 -4.13
N ASN A 181 -1.46 21.65 -4.27
CA ASN A 181 -2.75 21.92 -3.66
C ASN A 181 -2.69 21.87 -2.14
N ILE A 182 -1.96 20.92 -1.55
CA ILE A 182 -1.87 20.72 -0.09
C ILE A 182 -0.87 21.69 0.55
N TYR A 183 0.16 22.13 -0.19
CA TYR A 183 1.26 22.93 0.32
C TYR A 183 0.84 24.16 1.16
N PRO A 184 -0.17 24.99 0.77
CA PRO A 184 -0.59 26.13 1.58
C PRO A 184 -1.04 25.74 3.00
N ASP A 185 -1.64 24.56 3.14
CA ASP A 185 -2.25 24.07 4.38
C ASP A 185 -1.35 23.12 5.17
N ARG A 186 -0.09 22.94 4.73
CA ARG A 186 0.90 22.01 5.34
C ARG A 186 1.27 22.33 6.79
N HIS A 187 0.79 23.44 7.34
CA HIS A 187 0.93 23.75 8.76
C HIS A 187 0.05 22.84 9.62
N HIS A 188 -1.06 22.32 9.07
CA HIS A 188 -1.89 21.34 9.75
C HIS A 188 -1.18 19.97 9.78
N PRO A 189 -1.02 19.32 10.95
CA PRO A 189 -0.19 18.11 11.08
C PRO A 189 -0.55 16.96 10.14
N ARG A 190 -1.85 16.73 9.89
CA ARG A 190 -2.32 15.68 8.98
C ARG A 190 -2.03 16.00 7.51
N LEU A 191 -2.15 17.27 7.13
CA LEU A 191 -1.88 17.72 5.77
C LEU A 191 -0.38 17.78 5.49
N ARG A 192 0.43 18.13 6.49
CA ARG A 192 1.88 17.99 6.45
C ARG A 192 2.29 16.55 6.14
N ARG A 193 1.76 15.58 6.90
CA ARG A 193 2.11 14.16 6.71
C ARG A 193 1.71 13.66 5.32
N LEU A 194 0.56 14.09 4.81
CA LEU A 194 0.14 13.77 3.44
C LEU A 194 1.07 14.40 2.40
N TYR A 195 1.41 15.68 2.57
CA TYR A 195 2.37 16.37 1.70
C TYR A 195 3.73 15.66 1.66
N GLU A 196 4.30 15.33 2.82
CA GLU A 196 5.57 14.61 2.92
C GLU A 196 5.52 13.22 2.25
N ALA A 197 4.41 12.49 2.41
CA ALA A 197 4.22 11.20 1.76
C ALA A 197 4.15 11.33 0.22
N ILE A 198 3.49 12.38 -0.29
CA ILE A 198 3.42 12.66 -1.73
C ILE A 198 4.81 13.00 -2.28
N GLU A 199 5.55 13.91 -1.64
CA GLU A 199 6.89 14.30 -2.09
C GLU A 199 7.86 13.12 -2.09
N SER A 200 7.87 12.34 -1.00
CA SER A 200 8.69 11.13 -0.90
C SER A 200 8.33 10.09 -1.97
N THR A 201 7.04 9.96 -2.30
CA THR A 201 6.58 9.07 -3.37
C THR A 201 7.10 9.53 -4.74
N ILE A 202 7.02 10.84 -5.02
CA ILE A 202 7.52 11.43 -6.29
C ILE A 202 9.03 11.15 -6.45
N GLU A 203 9.81 11.35 -5.40
CA GLU A 203 11.25 11.06 -5.40
C GLU A 203 11.52 9.58 -5.69
N THR A 204 10.80 8.70 -4.99
CA THR A 204 10.94 7.24 -5.11
C THR A 204 10.64 6.76 -6.53
N ILE A 205 9.52 7.16 -7.12
CA ILE A 205 9.12 6.68 -8.46
C ILE A 205 9.99 7.27 -9.58
N LYS A 206 10.54 8.48 -9.39
CA LYS A 206 11.52 9.05 -10.32
C LYS A 206 12.83 8.26 -10.32
N ALA A 207 13.30 7.84 -9.14
CA ALA A 207 14.52 7.03 -9.03
C ALA A 207 14.38 5.66 -9.71
N ILE A 208 13.18 5.06 -9.68
CA ILE A 208 12.88 3.79 -10.37
C ILE A 208 12.87 3.97 -11.90
N GLY A 209 12.41 5.11 -12.41
CA GLY A 209 12.33 5.39 -13.85
C GLY A 209 13.68 5.72 -14.53
N THR A 210 14.74 5.91 -13.75
CA THR A 210 16.09 6.25 -14.26
C THR A 210 17.04 5.05 -14.41
N THR A 211 16.59 3.84 -14.05
CA THR A 211 17.32 2.56 -14.17
C THR A 211 16.77 1.72 -15.31
#